data_AF-A0A915XHB2-F1
#
_entry.id   AF-A0A915XHB2-F1
#
_cell.length_a   1.000
_cell.length_b   1.000
_cell.length_c   1.000
_cell.angle_alpha   90.00
_cell.angle_beta   90.00
_cell.angle_gamma   90.00
#
_symmetry.space_group_name_H-M   'P 1'
#
loop_
_entity.id
_entity.type
_entity.pdbx_description
1 polymer ?
#
loop_
_entity_poly.entity_id
_entity_poly.type
_entity_poly.pdbx_seq_one_letter_code
_entity_poly.pdbx_strand_id
1 'polypeptide(L)' 'MEVLMKKKMQMLMAAVAMVALAGTSVLAATGKCTVTEIKKNVVVLDCGKSAAKFKVNDKVKIKTIKKKAIEGC' A
#
# COMPACT_ATOMS: atom_id res chain seq x y z
N MET A 1 32.59 -8.76 -36.03
CA MET A 1 32.36 -8.55 -34.58
C MET A 1 31.06 -7.77 -34.26
N GLU A 2 30.29 -7.32 -35.26
CA GLU A 2 29.07 -6.51 -35.06
C GLU A 2 27.82 -7.29 -34.61
N VAL A 3 27.73 -8.59 -34.94
CA VAL A 3 26.56 -9.43 -34.62
C VAL A 3 26.48 -9.74 -33.11
N LEU A 4 27.64 -9.83 -32.44
CA LEU A 4 27.72 -10.11 -31.00
C LEU A 4 27.20 -8.93 -30.17
N MET A 5 27.46 -7.69 -30.60
CA MET A 5 26.97 -6.48 -29.91
C MET A 5 25.46 -6.30 -30.11
N LYS A 6 24.91 -6.58 -31.30
CA LYS A 6 23.46 -6.50 -31.55
C LYS A 6 22.66 -7.50 -30.69
N LYS A 7 23.12 -8.75 -30.57
CA LYS A 7 22.47 -9.75 -29.69
C LYS A 7 22.54 -9.38 -28.21
N LYS A 8 23.68 -8.84 -27.75
CA LYS A 8 23.83 -8.36 -26.36
C LYS A 8 22.98 -7.12 -26.08
N MET A 9 22.87 -6.19 -27.03
CA MET A 9 22.02 -5.01 -26.95
C MET A 9 20.52 -5.38 -26.91
N GLN A 10 20.10 -6.33 -27.74
CA GLN A 10 18.72 -6.85 -27.75
C GLN A 10 18.37 -7.57 -26.45
N MET A 11 19.32 -8.35 -25.90
CA MET A 11 19.14 -9.06 -24.63
C MET A 11 19.10 -8.07 -23.44
N LEU A 12 19.87 -6.98 -23.48
CA LEU A 12 19.83 -5.91 -22.47
C LEU A 12 18.49 -5.15 -22.49
N MET A 13 17.97 -4.81 -23.68
CA MET A 13 16.67 -4.14 -23.79
C MET A 13 15.51 -5.00 -23.28
N ALA A 14 15.55 -6.31 -23.53
CA ALA A 14 14.55 -7.24 -23.00
C ALA A 14 14.58 -7.34 -21.47
N ALA A 15 15.77 -7.32 -20.86
CA ALA A 15 15.92 -7.34 -19.40
C ALA A 15 15.41 -6.05 -18.73
N VAL A 16 15.65 -4.88 -19.33
CA VAL A 16 15.15 -3.59 -18.81
C VAL A 16 13.62 -3.50 -18.89
N ALA A 17 13.01 -4.06 -19.94
CA ALA A 17 11.56 -4.11 -20.07
C ALA A 17 10.91 -4.94 -18.94
N MET A 18 11.50 -6.07 -18.55
CA MET A 18 10.95 -6.92 -17.47
C MET A 18 11.00 -6.26 -16.09
N VAL A 19 12.01 -5.42 -15.80
CA VAL A 19 12.10 -4.66 -14.55
C VAL A 19 11.08 -3.52 -14.51
N ALA A 20 10.77 -2.92 -15.65
CA ALA A 20 9.74 -1.87 -15.74
C ALA A 20 8.32 -2.38 -15.42
N LEU A 21 8.02 -3.66 -15.71
CA LEU A 21 6.72 -4.26 -15.37
C LEU A 21 6.61 -4.71 -13.90
N ALA A 22 7.73 -4.96 -13.21
CA ALA A 22 7.72 -5.39 -11.81
C ALA A 22 7.47 -4.26 -10.79
N GLY A 23 7.49 -3.01 -11.25
CA GLY A 23 7.56 -1.82 -10.40
C GLY A 23 6.23 -1.12 -10.09
N THR A 24 5.14 -1.83 -9.77
CA THR A 24 3.95 -1.18 -9.18
C THR A 24 3.19 -2.08 -8.19
N SER A 25 3.89 -2.72 -7.25
CA SER A 25 3.20 -3.07 -6.01
C SER A 25 2.90 -1.76 -5.27
N VAL A 26 1.70 -1.22 -5.46
CA VAL A 26 1.20 -0.10 -4.66
C VAL A 26 1.03 -0.63 -3.23
N LEU A 27 2.07 -0.49 -2.41
CA LEU A 27 1.96 -0.75 -0.97
C LEU A 27 0.96 0.27 -0.41
N ALA A 28 -0.28 -0.18 -0.21
CA ALA A 28 -1.32 0.65 0.40
C ALA A 28 -0.83 1.15 1.76
N ALA A 29 -0.84 2.48 1.94
CA ALA A 29 -0.48 3.07 3.21
C ALA A 29 -1.41 2.57 4.31
N THR A 30 -0.82 2.07 5.40
CA THR A 30 -1.57 1.68 6.60
C THR A 30 -1.24 2.63 7.73
N GLY A 31 -2.26 2.96 8.54
CA GLY A 31 -2.14 3.83 9.70
C GLY A 31 -3.02 3.29 10.83
N LYS A 32 -2.52 3.41 12.07
CA LYS A 32 -3.34 3.16 13.26
C LYS A 32 -4.07 4.45 13.61
N CYS A 33 -5.37 4.34 13.85
CA CYS A 33 -6.21 5.47 14.23
C CYS A 33 -7.11 5.08 15.39
N THR A 34 -7.53 6.08 16.16
CA THR A 34 -8.52 5.93 17.23
C THR A 34 -9.83 6.57 16.78
N VAL A 35 -10.95 5.91 17.03
CA VAL A 35 -12.28 6.51 16.80
C VAL A 35 -12.51 7.54 17.89
N THR A 36 -12.66 8.80 17.52
CA THR A 36 -12.93 9.90 18.48
C THR A 36 -14.41 10.22 18.55
N GLU A 37 -15.15 10.04 17.46
CA GLU A 37 -16.58 10.35 17.41
C GLU A 37 -17.30 9.49 16.37
N ILE A 38 -18.55 9.14 16.64
CA ILE A 38 -19.46 8.48 15.70
C ILE A 38 -20.72 9.33 15.59
N LYS A 39 -20.99 9.85 14.40
CA LYS A 39 -22.20 10.63 14.08
C LYS A 39 -23.01 9.91 13.01
N LYS A 40 -24.04 9.18 13.45
CA LYS A 40 -24.90 8.36 12.57
C LYS A 40 -24.06 7.41 11.70
N ASN A 41 -23.87 7.75 10.44
CA ASN A 41 -23.14 6.99 9.42
C ASN A 41 -21.72 7.53 9.15
N VAL A 42 -21.26 8.53 9.90
CA VAL A 42 -19.92 9.12 9.78
C VAL A 42 -19.08 8.75 11.00
N VAL A 43 -17.86 8.29 10.76
CA VAL A 43 -16.87 7.98 11.80
C VAL A 43 -15.73 8.99 11.70
N VAL A 44 -15.42 9.67 12.81
CA VAL A 44 -14.27 10.57 12.91
C VAL A 44 -13.10 9.80 13.51
N LEU A 45 -11.98 9.77 12.79
CA LEU A 45 -10.78 9.04 13.16
C LEU A 45 -9.65 10.03 13.45
N ASP A 46 -9.01 9.90 14.61
CA ASP A 46 -7.71 10.51 14.87
C ASP A 46 -6.62 9.52 14.47
N CYS A 47 -5.91 9.84 13.38
CA CYS A 47 -4.80 9.05 12.86
C CYS A 47 -3.41 9.66 13.19
N GLY A 48 -3.37 10.74 13.97
CA GLY A 48 -2.16 11.54 14.24
C GLY A 48 -1.31 11.78 12.98
N LYS A 49 -0.01 11.46 13.07
CA LYS A 49 0.96 11.61 11.96
C LYS A 49 0.63 10.78 10.72
N SER A 50 -0.22 9.75 10.85
CA SER A 50 -0.63 8.92 9.72
C SER A 50 -1.71 9.57 8.87
N ALA A 51 -2.37 10.64 9.36
CA ALA A 51 -3.40 11.35 8.61
C ALA A 51 -2.89 11.86 7.26
N ALA A 52 -1.65 12.33 7.20
CA ALA A 52 -1.01 12.82 5.97
C ALA A 52 -0.81 11.75 4.88
N LYS A 53 -0.99 10.47 5.21
CA LYS A 53 -0.88 9.35 4.25
C LYS A 53 -2.20 9.06 3.53
N PHE A 54 -3.31 9.66 3.96
CA PHE A 54 -4.63 9.49 3.37
C PHE A 54 -5.05 10.77 2.67
N LYS A 55 -5.61 10.64 1.48
CA LYS A 55 -6.14 11.75 0.70
C LYS A 55 -7.65 11.78 0.80
N VAL A 56 -8.22 12.96 0.55
CA VAL A 56 -9.67 13.11 0.42
C VAL A 56 -10.15 12.20 -0.73
N ASN A 57 -11.25 11.48 -0.50
CA ASN A 57 -11.82 10.44 -1.38
C ASN A 57 -11.07 9.09 -1.44
N ASP A 58 -10.03 8.88 -0.64
CA ASP A 58 -9.44 7.53 -0.54
C ASP A 58 -10.45 6.52 0.00
N LYS A 59 -10.57 5.39 -0.69
CA LYS A 59 -11.31 4.23 -0.19
C LYS A 59 -10.46 3.52 0.86
N VAL A 60 -10.79 3.72 2.12
CA VAL A 60 -10.07 3.12 3.25
C VAL A 60 -10.79 1.87 3.78
N LYS A 61 -10.01 0.83 4.11
CA LYS A 61 -10.51 -0.35 4.83
C LYS A 61 -10.20 -0.20 6.31
N ILE A 62 -11.23 -0.09 7.14
CA ILE A 62 -11.07 -0.04 8.60
C ILE A 62 -10.96 -1.47 9.14
N LYS A 63 -9.88 -1.77 9.86
CA LYS A 63 -9.69 -3.04 10.57
C LYS A 63 -9.58 -2.73 12.07
N THR A 64 -10.51 -3.27 12.85
CA THR A 64 -10.43 -3.18 14.31
C THR A 64 -9.38 -4.14 14.85
N ILE A 65 -8.73 -3.75 15.95
CA ILE A 65 -7.81 -4.64 16.65
C ILE A 65 -8.63 -5.79 17.23
N LYS A 66 -8.23 -7.03 16.93
CA LYS A 66 -8.81 -8.21 17.58
C LYS A 66 -8.51 -8.10 19.07
N LYS A 67 -9.52 -7.95 19.92
CA LYS A 67 -9.36 -8.20 21.35
C LYS A 67 -9.03 -9.68 21.49
N LYS A 68 -7.91 -10.02 22.14
CA LYS A 68 -7.70 -11.40 22.60
C LYS A 68 -8.89 -11.69 23.52
N ALA A 69 -9.65 -12.74 23.25
CA ALA A 69 -10.56 -13.26 24.26
C ALA A 69 -9.68 -13.56 25.48
N ILE A 70 -10.01 -12.95 26.62
CA ILE A 70 -9.41 -13.34 27.89
C ILE A 70 -10.03 -14.72 28.13
N GLU A 71 -9.26 -15.78 27.87
CA GLU A 71 -9.66 -17.13 28.26
C GLU A 71 -9.85 -17.11 29.78
N GLY A 72 -11.10 -17.29 30.23
CA GLY A 72 -11.44 -17.23 31.65
C GLY A 72 -12.83 -16.65 31.91
N CYS A 73 -13.86 -17.42 31.55
CA CYS A 73 -15.04 -17.56 32.39
C CYS A 73 -15.13 -19.03 32.78
#